data_AF-A0A7W3IY83-F1
#
_entry.id   AF-A0A7W3IY83-F1
#
_cell.length_a   1.000
_cell.length_b   1.000
_cell.length_c   1.000
_cell.angle_alpha   90.00
_cell.angle_beta   90.00
_cell.angle_gamma   90.00
#
_symmetry.space_group_name_H-M   'P 1'
#
loop_
_entity.id
_entity.type
_entity.pdbx_description
1 polymer ?
#
loop_
_entity_poly.entity_id
_entity_poly.type
_entity_poly.pdbx_seq_one_letter_code
_entity_poly.pdbx_strand_id
1 'polypeptide(L)'
;MTATQSLRRVLANRRLRRVQLAFLGSGMGDWAYATAITVWAYSVGGATAVGVFSAVRFVTIAVAAPLGAVVADRVARKTFMMASDATRAVLVAAAAVSMGLGGPPLVVYALAVVAGMVGAPFRSAQAGLIPRLLEHPDELTSSNAVAANIENVVGFAGPALGALLVGLVDVEAALWFNVATFGWSLLLVAAIDVPPGEEEPEEHETPEGFLREVTAGFTTIRRDRDLLLVTGLASAQGVVWGALTVLMVIVSVDMLDTGAAGVGYLNALLGVGTVLGGLVILTRTTKGRLAGDMVVGVLGWSLPLLLMAVAPSPVTALVALALIGLMDPWVNVGLDTIPQRIVDDRVLSRVFAAVDSALIAAVAIGAFLAPPLIGWLGLRASLAVLGVAVTAYALSMLPRARRLDGRLAVPAHLDLLAATSILAPLPRPVVESLAHRAEPVAVAAGEAVVREGEPSDRFYVIVAGEVEVTQEGHVLRAEGPGDFFGEIGLVRDVPRTATVTARTDTSLLAVDRADFLEAVTGVHEARAAAEDVVSRRLGI
;
A
#
# COMPACT_ATOMS: atom_id res chain seq x y z
N MET A 1 -0.49 14.41 15.59
CA MET A 1 -0.32 13.55 16.78
C MET A 1 1.02 12.86 16.70
N THR A 2 1.82 12.84 17.76
CA THR A 2 3.10 12.10 17.77
C THR A 2 2.86 10.60 17.99
N ALA A 3 3.74 9.72 17.50
CA ALA A 3 3.59 8.26 17.68
C ALA A 3 3.40 7.85 19.15
N THR A 4 4.08 8.55 20.07
CA THR A 4 3.95 8.37 21.52
C THR A 4 2.55 8.71 22.04
N GLN A 5 1.87 9.70 21.45
CA GLN A 5 0.49 10.04 21.80
C GLN A 5 -0.50 8.97 21.32
N SER A 6 -0.33 8.48 20.09
CA SER A 6 -1.15 7.39 19.55
C SER A 6 -1.05 6.13 20.41
N LEU A 7 0.17 5.75 20.80
CA LEU A 7 0.42 4.59 21.65
C LEU A 7 -0.22 4.76 23.04
N ARG A 8 -0.02 5.91 23.70
CA ARG A 8 -0.61 6.16 25.02
C ARG A 8 -2.13 6.08 25.02
N ARG A 9 -2.79 6.60 23.99
CA ARG A 9 -4.26 6.55 23.85
C ARG A 9 -4.76 5.12 23.70
N VAL A 10 -4.18 4.35 22.78
CA VAL A 10 -4.56 2.95 22.56
C VAL A 10 -4.31 2.09 23.80
N LEU A 11 -3.24 2.34 24.55
CA LEU A 11 -2.94 1.61 25.79
C LEU A 11 -3.85 2.01 26.97
N ALA A 12 -4.46 3.20 26.93
CA ALA A 12 -5.43 3.65 27.92
C ALA A 12 -6.78 2.96 27.75
N ASN A 13 -7.25 2.81 26.51
CA ASN A 13 -8.46 2.04 26.20
C ASN A 13 -8.20 0.54 26.37
N ARG A 14 -8.84 -0.08 27.37
CA ARG A 14 -8.61 -1.49 27.72
C ARG A 14 -9.02 -2.46 26.60
N ARG A 15 -10.07 -2.13 25.85
CA ARG A 15 -10.59 -2.97 24.76
C ARG A 15 -9.62 -2.97 23.59
N LEU A 16 -9.17 -1.77 23.17
CA LEU A 16 -8.18 -1.63 22.10
C LEU A 16 -6.85 -2.25 22.48
N ARG A 17 -6.35 -2.02 23.71
CA ARG A 17 -5.13 -2.65 24.20
C ARG A 17 -5.17 -4.17 24.10
N ARG A 18 -6.28 -4.81 24.48
CA ARG A 18 -6.44 -6.27 24.42
C ARG A 18 -6.39 -6.79 23.00
N VAL A 19 -7.11 -6.18 22.06
CA VAL A 19 -7.08 -6.56 20.63
C VAL A 19 -5.68 -6.42 20.05
N GLN A 20 -4.99 -5.32 20.35
CA GLN A 20 -3.66 -5.06 19.81
C GLN A 20 -2.61 -6.04 20.38
N LEU A 21 -2.67 -6.36 21.70
CA LEU A 21 -1.80 -7.36 22.31
C LEU A 21 -2.09 -8.79 21.85
N ALA A 22 -3.36 -9.10 21.54
CA ALA A 22 -3.73 -10.38 20.94
C ALA A 22 -3.10 -10.53 19.55
N PHE A 23 -3.19 -9.49 18.72
CA PHE A 23 -2.57 -9.44 17.40
C PHE A 23 -1.05 -9.56 17.46
N LEU A 24 -0.39 -8.84 18.37
CA LEU A 24 1.06 -8.97 18.60
C LEU A 24 1.46 -10.41 18.91
N GLY A 25 0.75 -11.05 19.86
CA GLY A 25 1.03 -12.43 20.26
C GLY A 25 0.84 -13.43 19.13
N SER A 26 -0.36 -13.47 18.53
CA SER A 26 -0.67 -14.38 17.41
C SER A 26 0.28 -14.16 16.25
N GLY A 27 0.58 -12.90 15.89
CA GLY A 27 1.47 -12.59 14.79
C GLY A 27 2.91 -13.04 15.05
N MET A 28 3.46 -12.76 16.23
CA MET A 28 4.82 -13.21 16.61
C MET A 28 4.94 -14.74 16.55
N GLY A 29 3.94 -15.45 17.07
CA GLY A 29 3.86 -16.91 17.01
C GLY A 29 3.80 -17.45 15.58
N ASP A 30 2.90 -16.91 14.75
CA ASP A 30 2.71 -17.35 13.36
C ASP A 30 3.99 -17.23 12.53
N TRP A 31 4.73 -16.14 12.68
CA TRP A 31 6.00 -15.93 11.98
C TRP A 31 7.15 -16.77 12.55
N ALA A 32 7.25 -16.91 13.87
CA ALA A 32 8.24 -17.79 14.49
C ALA A 32 8.05 -19.25 14.04
N TYR A 33 6.79 -19.70 14.06
CA TYR A 33 6.35 -20.99 13.56
C TYR A 33 6.65 -21.18 12.07
N ALA A 34 6.37 -20.18 11.24
CA ALA A 34 6.64 -20.23 9.80
C ALA A 34 8.12 -20.46 9.50
N THR A 35 9.01 -19.77 10.21
CA THR A 35 10.46 -19.94 10.07
C THR A 35 10.89 -21.34 10.53
N ALA A 36 10.37 -21.81 11.67
CA ALA A 36 10.72 -23.13 12.20
C ALA A 36 10.31 -24.28 11.28
N ILE A 37 9.07 -24.26 10.75
CA ILE A 37 8.61 -25.28 9.81
C ILE A 37 9.41 -25.24 8.50
N THR A 38 9.80 -24.06 8.01
CA THR A 38 10.63 -23.94 6.80
C THR A 38 12.02 -24.55 7.01
N VAL A 39 12.66 -24.27 8.14
CA VAL A 39 13.96 -24.87 8.49
C VAL A 39 13.84 -26.39 8.63
N TRP A 40 12.78 -26.87 9.28
CA TRP A 40 12.53 -28.30 9.42
C TRP A 40 12.19 -28.98 8.09
N ALA A 41 11.42 -28.34 7.21
CA ALA A 41 11.13 -28.87 5.89
C ALA A 41 12.42 -29.10 5.08
N TYR A 42 13.41 -28.21 5.24
CA TYR A 42 14.72 -28.39 4.63
C TYR A 42 15.47 -29.61 5.18
N SER A 43 15.41 -29.88 6.49
CA SER A 43 16.06 -31.07 7.05
C SER A 43 15.39 -32.38 6.62
N VAL A 44 14.10 -32.35 6.28
CA VAL A 44 13.35 -33.52 5.82
C VAL A 44 13.61 -33.84 4.34
N GLY A 45 13.56 -32.83 3.46
CA GLY A 45 13.58 -33.05 2.01
C GLY A 45 14.29 -31.95 1.21
N GLY A 46 15.17 -31.20 1.86
CA GLY A 46 15.97 -30.14 1.25
C GLY A 46 15.12 -29.00 0.68
N ALA A 47 15.69 -28.30 -0.30
CA ALA A 47 15.06 -27.16 -0.96
C ALA A 47 13.70 -27.52 -1.58
N THR A 48 13.53 -28.74 -2.12
CA THR A 48 12.28 -29.18 -2.74
C THR A 48 11.14 -29.23 -1.73
N ALA A 49 11.37 -29.78 -0.54
CA ALA A 49 10.36 -29.83 0.51
C ALA A 49 9.95 -28.42 0.95
N VAL A 50 10.92 -27.50 1.13
CA VAL A 50 10.63 -26.09 1.45
C VAL A 50 9.77 -25.44 0.37
N GLY A 51 10.17 -25.53 -0.90
CA GLY A 51 9.46 -24.84 -1.97
C GLY A 51 8.06 -25.39 -2.22
N VAL A 52 7.87 -26.72 -2.17
CA VAL A 52 6.53 -27.34 -2.31
C VAL A 52 5.64 -26.96 -1.13
N PHE A 53 6.15 -27.09 0.10
CA PHE A 53 5.40 -26.71 1.30
C PHE A 53 4.98 -25.23 1.27
N SER A 54 5.93 -24.33 1.02
CA SER A 54 5.67 -22.89 0.94
C SER A 54 4.68 -22.55 -0.16
N ALA A 55 4.82 -23.15 -1.35
CA ALA A 55 3.90 -22.92 -2.46
C ALA A 55 2.46 -23.35 -2.12
N VAL A 56 2.27 -24.56 -1.59
CA VAL A 56 0.95 -25.04 -1.18
C VAL A 56 0.36 -24.15 -0.09
N ARG A 57 1.16 -23.78 0.92
CA ARG A 57 0.74 -22.88 2.00
C ARG A 57 0.32 -21.51 1.48
N PHE A 58 1.10 -20.87 0.61
CA PHE A 58 0.76 -19.54 0.09
C PHE A 58 -0.44 -19.57 -0.86
N VAL A 59 -0.55 -20.55 -1.77
CA VAL A 59 -1.75 -20.70 -2.63
C VAL A 59 -3.01 -20.85 -1.78
N THR A 60 -2.96 -21.70 -0.77
CA THR A 60 -4.13 -21.94 0.09
C THR A 60 -4.49 -20.73 0.93
N ILE A 61 -3.51 -19.95 1.44
CA ILE A 61 -3.75 -18.67 2.10
C ILE A 61 -4.35 -17.64 1.13
N ALA A 62 -3.83 -17.51 -0.09
CA ALA A 62 -4.34 -16.58 -1.11
C ALA A 62 -5.81 -16.84 -1.45
N VAL A 63 -6.23 -18.10 -1.44
CA VAL A 63 -7.63 -18.49 -1.67
C VAL A 63 -8.46 -18.34 -0.40
N ALA A 64 -7.94 -18.73 0.76
CA ALA A 64 -8.68 -18.72 2.03
C ALA A 64 -8.93 -17.31 2.58
N ALA A 65 -8.01 -16.37 2.39
CA ALA A 65 -8.12 -15.01 2.91
C ALA A 65 -9.41 -14.29 2.46
N PRO A 66 -9.72 -14.13 1.16
CA PRO A 66 -10.95 -13.44 0.73
C PRO A 66 -12.22 -14.22 1.11
N LEU A 67 -12.19 -15.56 1.04
CA LEU A 67 -13.34 -16.39 1.41
C LEU A 67 -13.68 -16.27 2.89
N GLY A 68 -12.65 -16.35 3.73
CA GLY A 68 -12.82 -16.29 5.17
C GLY A 68 -13.10 -14.88 5.69
N ALA A 69 -12.72 -13.83 4.95
CA ALA A 69 -13.13 -12.46 5.27
C ALA A 69 -14.66 -12.32 5.20
N VAL A 70 -15.29 -12.81 4.12
CA VAL A 70 -16.75 -12.83 3.99
C VAL A 70 -17.42 -13.67 5.07
N VAL A 71 -16.80 -14.79 5.47
CA VAL A 71 -17.29 -15.59 6.60
C VAL A 71 -17.19 -14.81 7.91
N ALA A 72 -16.08 -14.12 8.15
CA ALA A 72 -15.84 -13.31 9.35
C ALA A 72 -16.79 -12.12 9.47
N ASP A 73 -17.37 -11.65 8.36
CA ASP A 73 -18.41 -10.61 8.34
C ASP A 73 -19.80 -11.16 8.70
N ARG A 74 -20.04 -12.47 8.50
CA ARG A 74 -21.33 -13.15 8.77
C ARG A 74 -21.47 -13.71 10.19
N VAL A 75 -20.39 -13.73 10.95
CA VAL A 75 -20.38 -14.17 12.35
C VAL A 75 -19.82 -13.05 13.22
N ALA A 76 -20.11 -13.05 14.51
CA ALA A 76 -19.50 -12.09 15.42
C ALA A 76 -17.96 -12.16 15.33
N ARG A 77 -17.32 -11.04 14.97
CA ARG A 77 -15.87 -10.97 14.69
C ARG A 77 -15.03 -11.46 15.87
N LYS A 78 -15.45 -11.14 17.11
CA LYS A 78 -14.84 -11.65 18.34
C LYS A 78 -14.87 -13.19 18.38
N THR A 79 -16.03 -13.79 18.13
CA THR A 79 -16.21 -15.24 18.10
C THR A 79 -15.38 -15.90 17.00
N PHE A 80 -15.31 -15.28 15.81
CA PHE A 80 -14.45 -15.75 14.73
C PHE A 80 -12.97 -15.79 15.15
N MET A 81 -12.47 -14.69 15.72
CA MET A 81 -11.07 -14.62 16.19
C MET A 81 -10.77 -15.69 17.24
N MET A 82 -11.66 -15.88 18.21
CA MET A 82 -11.52 -16.93 19.24
C MET A 82 -11.51 -18.34 18.62
N ALA A 83 -12.46 -18.64 17.72
CA ALA A 83 -12.53 -19.93 17.06
C ALA A 83 -11.30 -20.20 16.18
N SER A 84 -10.80 -19.18 15.48
CA SER A 84 -9.57 -19.25 14.69
C SER A 84 -8.36 -19.57 15.57
N ASP A 85 -8.15 -18.84 16.67
CA ASP A 85 -7.03 -19.11 17.60
C ASP A 85 -7.11 -20.50 18.24
N ALA A 86 -8.28 -20.90 18.71
CA ALA A 86 -8.47 -22.22 19.30
C ALA A 86 -8.18 -23.34 18.28
N THR A 87 -8.70 -23.20 17.05
CA THR A 87 -8.48 -24.18 15.99
C THR A 87 -6.99 -24.24 15.59
N ARG A 88 -6.34 -23.09 15.41
CA ARG A 88 -4.90 -23.02 15.10
C ARG A 88 -4.03 -23.58 16.21
N ALA A 89 -4.35 -23.31 17.48
CA ALA A 89 -3.66 -23.91 18.62
C ALA A 89 -3.73 -25.43 18.59
N VAL A 90 -4.90 -26.01 18.33
CA VAL A 90 -5.07 -27.47 18.20
C VAL A 90 -4.28 -28.03 17.02
N LEU A 91 -4.37 -27.39 15.85
CA LEU A 91 -3.66 -27.84 14.64
C LEU A 91 -2.13 -27.81 14.82
N VAL A 92 -1.60 -26.72 15.39
CA VAL A 92 -0.16 -26.57 15.64
C VAL A 92 0.31 -27.50 16.76
N ALA A 93 -0.48 -27.69 17.82
CA ALA A 93 -0.18 -28.68 18.86
C ALA A 93 -0.16 -30.10 18.30
N ALA A 94 -1.13 -30.45 17.45
CA ALA A 94 -1.15 -31.75 16.76
C ALA A 94 0.07 -31.93 15.84
N ALA A 95 0.52 -30.85 15.18
CA ALA A 95 1.72 -30.87 14.36
C ALA A 95 2.98 -31.09 15.22
N ALA A 96 3.06 -30.42 16.39
CA ALA A 96 4.16 -30.58 17.34
C ALA A 96 4.22 -32.01 17.91
N VAL A 97 3.07 -32.54 18.35
CA VAL A 97 2.96 -33.91 18.85
C VAL A 97 3.30 -34.93 17.74
N SER A 98 2.79 -34.73 16.52
CA SER A 98 3.13 -35.60 15.38
C SER A 98 4.63 -35.56 15.10
N MET A 99 5.28 -34.40 15.21
CA MET A 99 6.72 -34.26 15.00
C MET A 99 7.51 -35.00 16.09
N GLY A 100 7.20 -34.78 17.37
CA GLY A 100 7.90 -35.41 18.49
C GLY A 100 7.70 -36.92 18.60
N LEU A 101 6.58 -37.45 18.07
CA LEU A 101 6.35 -38.89 17.96
C LEU A 101 7.01 -39.52 16.72
N GLY A 102 7.76 -38.75 15.92
CA GLY A 102 8.38 -39.24 14.69
C GLY A 102 7.36 -39.56 13.58
N GLY A 103 6.22 -38.88 13.58
CA GLY A 103 5.15 -39.07 12.61
C GLY A 103 5.53 -38.62 11.18
N PRO A 104 4.71 -38.97 10.18
CA PRO A 104 5.02 -38.68 8.78
C PRO A 104 5.10 -37.16 8.51
N PRO A 105 6.13 -36.67 7.79
CA PRO A 105 6.26 -35.23 7.55
C PRO A 105 5.07 -34.59 6.83
N LEU A 106 4.40 -35.36 5.97
CA LEU A 106 3.20 -34.92 5.27
C LEU A 106 2.06 -34.53 6.22
N VAL A 107 1.95 -35.16 7.40
CA VAL A 107 0.94 -34.82 8.41
C VAL A 107 1.23 -33.44 8.98
N VAL A 108 2.49 -33.16 9.34
CA VAL A 108 2.91 -31.85 9.84
C VAL A 108 2.68 -30.76 8.79
N TYR A 109 3.02 -31.02 7.51
CA TYR A 109 2.75 -30.08 6.42
C TYR A 109 1.26 -29.82 6.22
N ALA A 110 0.42 -30.86 6.24
CA ALA A 110 -1.02 -30.72 6.08
C ALA A 110 -1.63 -29.88 7.21
N LEU A 111 -1.27 -30.19 8.47
CA LEU A 111 -1.73 -29.42 9.63
C LEU A 111 -1.27 -27.96 9.56
N ALA A 112 -0.04 -27.73 9.13
CA ALA A 112 0.52 -26.40 8.96
C ALA A 112 -0.18 -25.56 7.89
N VAL A 113 -0.51 -26.18 6.75
CA VAL A 113 -1.27 -25.55 5.68
C VAL A 113 -2.67 -25.19 6.15
N VAL A 114 -3.37 -26.12 6.82
CA VAL A 114 -4.72 -25.86 7.35
C VAL A 114 -4.70 -24.76 8.42
N ALA A 115 -3.70 -24.75 9.31
CA ALA A 115 -3.55 -23.68 10.29
C ALA A 115 -3.37 -22.31 9.63
N GLY A 116 -2.58 -22.23 8.56
CA GLY A 116 -2.42 -21.02 7.74
C GLY A 116 -3.73 -20.57 7.10
N MET A 117 -4.51 -21.49 6.54
CA MET A 117 -5.83 -21.20 5.95
C MET A 117 -6.82 -20.64 6.97
N VAL A 118 -6.87 -21.23 8.18
CA VAL A 118 -7.76 -20.77 9.27
C VAL A 118 -7.34 -19.41 9.81
N GLY A 119 -6.04 -19.11 9.80
CA GLY A 119 -5.49 -17.83 10.25
C GLY A 119 -5.60 -16.70 9.24
N ALA A 120 -5.71 -17.02 7.95
CA ALA A 120 -5.69 -16.02 6.88
C ALA A 120 -6.67 -14.84 7.07
N PRO A 121 -7.91 -15.05 7.54
CA PRO A 121 -8.88 -13.96 7.73
C PRO A 121 -8.81 -13.27 9.09
N PHE A 122 -7.89 -13.68 9.99
CA PHE A 122 -7.80 -13.14 11.34
C PHE A 122 -7.60 -11.62 11.36
N ARG A 123 -6.76 -11.10 10.46
CA ARG A 123 -6.49 -9.66 10.34
C ARG A 123 -7.73 -8.88 9.91
N SER A 124 -8.52 -9.42 8.97
CA SER A 124 -9.79 -8.83 8.52
C SER A 124 -10.81 -8.79 9.65
N ALA A 125 -10.96 -9.89 10.40
CA ALA A 125 -11.84 -9.95 11.56
C ALA A 125 -11.43 -8.93 12.63
N GLN A 126 -10.13 -8.80 12.92
CA GLN A 126 -9.59 -7.83 13.85
C GLN A 126 -9.85 -6.38 13.40
N ALA A 127 -9.56 -6.08 12.12
CA ALA A 127 -9.73 -4.73 11.57
C ALA A 127 -11.18 -4.26 11.65
N GLY A 128 -12.15 -5.15 11.39
CA GLY A 128 -13.56 -4.83 11.54
C GLY A 128 -14.07 -4.80 12.99
N LEU A 129 -13.35 -5.40 13.94
CA LEU A 129 -13.69 -5.31 15.37
C LEU A 129 -13.24 -3.97 15.98
N ILE A 130 -12.11 -3.41 15.54
CA ILE A 130 -11.53 -2.18 16.10
C ILE A 130 -12.52 -1.00 16.17
N PRO A 131 -13.29 -0.66 15.11
CA PRO A 131 -14.26 0.44 15.17
C PRO A 131 -15.33 0.29 16.25
N ARG A 132 -15.71 -0.95 16.59
CA ARG A 132 -16.71 -1.27 17.62
C ARG A 132 -16.17 -1.18 19.06
N LEU A 133 -14.86 -1.00 19.21
CA LEU A 133 -14.18 -0.91 20.51
C LEU A 133 -13.75 0.51 20.87
N LEU A 134 -13.98 1.47 19.98
CA LEU A 134 -13.61 2.87 20.17
C LEU A 134 -14.54 3.51 21.21
N GLU A 135 -13.96 4.30 22.10
CA GLU A 135 -14.72 5.20 22.97
C GLU A 135 -14.91 6.57 22.30
N HIS A 136 -13.96 6.97 21.45
CA HIS A 136 -14.01 8.21 20.68
C HIS A 136 -13.57 8.01 19.21
N PRO A 137 -14.19 8.72 18.24
CA PRO A 137 -13.88 8.55 16.81
C PRO A 137 -12.40 8.82 16.44
N ASP A 138 -11.72 9.70 17.18
CA ASP A 138 -10.32 10.05 16.96
C ASP A 138 -9.33 8.95 17.41
N GLU A 139 -9.82 7.91 18.09
CA GLU A 139 -9.04 6.73 18.45
C GLU A 139 -8.77 5.81 17.25
N LEU A 140 -9.59 5.86 16.19
CA LEU A 140 -9.46 4.97 15.03
C LEU A 140 -8.09 5.10 14.34
N THR A 141 -7.70 6.34 14.02
CA THR A 141 -6.40 6.62 13.40
C THR A 141 -5.25 6.16 14.29
N SER A 142 -5.39 6.33 15.61
CA SER A 142 -4.39 5.91 16.60
C SER A 142 -4.27 4.39 16.65
N SER A 143 -5.40 3.69 16.64
CA SER A 143 -5.47 2.23 16.65
C SER A 143 -4.89 1.61 15.38
N ASN A 144 -5.20 2.18 14.21
CA ASN A 144 -4.62 1.76 12.94
C ASN A 144 -3.10 1.97 12.91
N ALA A 145 -2.62 3.11 13.43
CA ALA A 145 -1.18 3.36 13.53
C ALA A 145 -0.48 2.36 14.48
N VAL A 146 -1.10 1.98 15.60
CA VAL A 146 -0.55 0.95 16.50
C VAL A 146 -0.56 -0.43 15.84
N ALA A 147 -1.64 -0.82 15.15
CA ALA A 147 -1.71 -2.08 14.44
C ALA A 147 -0.61 -2.20 13.37
N ALA A 148 -0.41 -1.17 12.55
CA ALA A 148 0.65 -1.14 11.55
C ALA A 148 2.06 -1.26 12.17
N ASN A 149 2.30 -0.60 13.31
CA ASN A 149 3.57 -0.75 14.03
C ASN A 149 3.78 -2.17 14.58
N ILE A 150 2.72 -2.80 15.10
CA ILE A 150 2.77 -4.19 15.56
C ILE A 150 3.11 -5.11 14.40
N GLU A 151 2.46 -4.93 13.25
CA GLU A 151 2.70 -5.71 12.04
C GLU A 151 4.17 -5.61 11.58
N ASN A 152 4.74 -4.40 11.58
CA ASN A 152 6.16 -4.19 11.31
C ASN A 152 7.05 -4.95 12.30
N VAL A 153 6.79 -4.85 13.61
CA VAL A 153 7.58 -5.57 14.64
C VAL A 153 7.46 -7.07 14.48
N VAL A 154 6.24 -7.58 14.29
CA VAL A 154 5.93 -8.99 14.09
C VAL A 154 6.71 -9.56 12.90
N GLY A 155 6.74 -8.84 11.78
CA GLY A 155 7.36 -9.30 10.53
C GLY A 155 8.85 -9.61 10.61
N PHE A 156 9.62 -8.97 11.51
CA PHE A 156 11.04 -9.28 11.69
C PHE A 156 11.37 -9.93 13.04
N ALA A 157 10.68 -9.58 14.12
CA ALA A 157 10.92 -10.16 15.44
C ALA A 157 10.41 -11.61 15.51
N GLY A 158 9.29 -11.92 14.85
CA GLY A 158 8.73 -13.27 14.78
C GLY A 158 9.72 -14.27 14.15
N PRO A 159 10.21 -14.07 12.91
CA PRO A 159 11.18 -14.96 12.29
C PRO A 159 12.49 -15.08 13.08
N ALA A 160 12.97 -13.97 13.66
CA ALA A 160 14.16 -13.97 14.49
C ALA A 160 13.98 -14.83 15.75
N LEU A 161 12.82 -14.73 16.42
CA LEU A 161 12.48 -15.57 17.57
C LEU A 161 12.32 -17.05 17.18
N GLY A 162 11.68 -17.33 16.05
CA GLY A 162 11.55 -18.70 15.54
C GLY A 162 12.91 -19.35 15.31
N ALA A 163 13.81 -18.65 14.61
CA ALA A 163 15.18 -19.13 14.39
C ALA A 163 15.99 -19.25 15.69
N LEU A 164 15.80 -18.33 16.63
CA LEU A 164 16.43 -18.40 17.96
C LEU A 164 15.97 -19.64 18.73
N LEU A 165 14.67 -19.92 18.76
CA LEU A 165 14.11 -21.10 19.42
C LEU A 165 14.64 -22.39 18.78
N VAL A 166 14.65 -22.46 17.45
CA VAL A 166 15.19 -23.61 16.70
C VAL A 166 16.69 -23.81 16.96
N GLY A 167 17.45 -22.71 17.02
CA GLY A 167 18.90 -22.77 17.23
C GLY A 167 19.32 -23.09 18.66
N LEU A 168 18.53 -22.69 19.66
CA LEU A 168 18.84 -22.90 21.08
C LEU A 168 18.21 -24.17 21.67
N VAL A 169 17.04 -24.56 21.16
CA VAL A 169 16.26 -25.68 21.70
C VAL A 169 16.03 -26.70 20.58
N ASP A 170 14.95 -26.52 19.81
CA ASP A 170 14.58 -27.36 18.68
C ASP A 170 13.39 -26.72 17.93
N VAL A 171 12.95 -27.39 16.86
CA VAL A 171 11.80 -26.96 16.06
C VAL A 171 10.50 -27.04 16.87
N GLU A 172 10.35 -28.06 17.72
CA GLU A 172 9.14 -28.27 18.53
C GLU A 172 8.90 -27.13 19.52
N ALA A 173 9.96 -26.55 20.09
CA ALA A 173 9.88 -25.40 20.97
C ALA A 173 9.24 -24.19 20.27
N ALA A 174 9.52 -23.97 18.98
CA ALA A 174 8.87 -22.91 18.20
C ALA A 174 7.39 -23.20 17.93
N LEU A 175 7.00 -24.47 17.76
CA LEU A 175 5.60 -24.87 17.61
C LEU A 175 4.84 -24.67 18.93
N TRP A 176 5.39 -25.13 20.05
CA TRP A 176 4.78 -24.96 21.37
C TRP A 176 4.73 -23.49 21.80
N PHE A 177 5.73 -22.69 21.44
CA PHE A 177 5.68 -21.24 21.59
C PHE A 177 4.48 -20.66 20.83
N ASN A 178 4.24 -21.09 19.58
CA ASN A 178 3.10 -20.62 18.81
C ASN A 178 1.75 -21.06 19.41
N VAL A 179 1.66 -22.29 19.94
CA VAL A 179 0.47 -22.75 20.70
C VAL A 179 0.21 -21.85 21.91
N ALA A 180 1.26 -21.50 22.66
CA ALA A 180 1.15 -20.61 23.80
C ALA A 180 0.72 -19.18 23.39
N THR A 181 1.20 -18.66 22.26
CA THR A 181 0.79 -17.34 21.76
C THR A 181 -0.67 -17.33 21.26
N PHE A 182 -1.17 -18.43 20.68
CA PHE A 182 -2.61 -18.55 20.39
C PHE A 182 -3.44 -18.60 21.67
N GLY A 183 -2.99 -19.32 22.70
CA GLY A 183 -3.63 -19.31 24.02
C GLY A 183 -3.67 -17.90 24.63
N TRP A 184 -2.56 -17.17 24.55
CA TRP A 184 -2.45 -15.76 24.95
C TRP A 184 -3.46 -14.87 24.20
N SER A 185 -3.49 -14.98 22.87
CA SER A 185 -4.43 -14.23 22.03
C SER A 185 -5.88 -14.56 22.37
N LEU A 186 -6.22 -15.86 22.48
CA LEU A 186 -7.56 -16.34 22.83
C LEU A 186 -8.04 -15.78 24.17
N LEU A 187 -7.18 -15.79 25.21
CA LEU A 187 -7.53 -15.25 26.53
C LEU A 187 -7.75 -13.73 26.49
N LEU A 188 -6.92 -13.00 25.75
CA LEU A 188 -7.08 -11.55 25.59
C LEU A 188 -8.35 -11.20 24.82
N VAL A 189 -8.65 -11.92 23.74
CA VAL A 189 -9.85 -11.72 22.91
C VAL A 189 -11.11 -12.09 23.69
N ALA A 190 -11.11 -13.21 24.42
CA ALA A 190 -12.22 -13.60 25.28
C ALA A 190 -12.54 -12.54 26.34
N ALA A 191 -11.52 -11.89 26.88
CA ALA A 191 -11.64 -10.82 27.85
C ALA A 191 -12.09 -9.47 27.25
N ILE A 192 -12.26 -9.32 25.93
CA ILE A 192 -12.80 -8.10 25.34
C ILE A 192 -14.29 -8.02 25.66
N ASP A 193 -14.68 -6.94 26.29
CA ASP A 193 -16.09 -6.61 26.50
C ASP A 193 -16.59 -5.82 25.28
N VAL A 194 -17.58 -6.36 24.57
CA VAL A 194 -18.18 -5.74 23.37
C VAL A 194 -19.58 -5.23 23.76
N PRO A 195 -19.93 -3.98 23.45
CA PRO A 195 -21.26 -3.44 23.77
C PRO A 195 -22.42 -4.31 23.21
N PRO A 196 -23.50 -4.54 23.98
CA PRO A 196 -24.68 -5.26 23.50
C PRO A 196 -25.34 -4.55 22.30
N GLY A 197 -25.71 -5.32 21.27
CA GLY A 197 -26.28 -4.79 20.02
C GLY A 197 -25.26 -4.60 18.88
N GLU A 198 -23.96 -4.65 19.18
CA GLU A 198 -22.89 -4.56 18.19
C GLU A 198 -22.29 -5.93 17.83
N GLU A 199 -22.83 -7.04 18.36
CA GLU A 199 -22.45 -8.42 18.00
C GLU A 199 -23.31 -9.01 16.88
N GLU A 200 -24.40 -8.34 16.49
CA GLU A 200 -25.27 -8.83 15.43
C GLU A 200 -24.51 -8.85 14.09
N PRO A 201 -24.59 -9.95 13.32
CA PRO A 201 -24.09 -9.98 11.95
C PRO A 201 -24.66 -8.79 11.20
N GLU A 202 -23.86 -8.09 10.41
CA GLU A 202 -24.38 -7.00 9.58
C GLU A 202 -25.49 -7.55 8.68
N GLU A 203 -26.69 -6.95 8.70
CA GLU A 203 -27.75 -7.27 7.75
C GLU A 203 -27.24 -6.89 6.35
N HIS A 204 -26.85 -7.90 5.57
CA HIS A 204 -26.33 -7.66 4.22
C HIS A 204 -27.50 -7.30 3.30
N GLU A 205 -27.64 -6.01 2.97
CA GLU A 205 -28.70 -5.49 2.09
C GLU A 205 -28.52 -5.81 0.59
N THR A 206 -27.48 -6.54 0.16
CA THR A 206 -27.28 -6.79 -1.29
C THR A 206 -27.41 -8.27 -1.70
N PRO A 207 -28.25 -8.57 -2.72
CA PRO A 207 -28.40 -9.91 -3.30
C PRO A 207 -27.30 -10.21 -4.33
N GLU A 208 -26.08 -9.70 -4.16
CA GLU A 208 -24.96 -10.06 -5.04
C GLU A 208 -24.42 -11.44 -4.63
N GLY A 209 -24.26 -12.35 -5.59
CA GLY A 209 -23.77 -13.69 -5.30
C GLY A 209 -22.35 -13.66 -4.71
N PHE A 210 -22.10 -14.45 -3.67
CA PHE A 210 -20.82 -14.61 -2.95
C PHE A 210 -19.57 -14.61 -3.87
N LEU A 211 -19.63 -15.32 -5.00
CA LEU A 211 -18.51 -15.39 -5.96
C LEU A 211 -18.27 -14.07 -6.71
N ARG A 212 -19.32 -13.28 -6.94
CA ARG A 212 -19.23 -11.98 -7.60
C ARG A 212 -18.57 -10.95 -6.69
N GLU A 213 -18.84 -11.05 -5.39
CA GLU A 213 -18.21 -10.21 -4.37
C GLU A 213 -16.71 -10.47 -4.27
N VAL A 214 -16.31 -11.75 -4.21
CA VAL A 214 -14.90 -12.17 -4.18
C VAL A 214 -14.14 -11.78 -5.47
N THR A 215 -14.79 -11.84 -6.63
CA THR A 215 -14.14 -11.60 -7.94
C THR A 215 -14.20 -10.15 -8.42
N ALA A 216 -14.91 -9.27 -7.71
CA ALA A 216 -15.07 -7.86 -8.10
C ALA A 216 -13.72 -7.14 -8.21
N GLY A 217 -12.85 -7.28 -7.19
CA GLY A 217 -11.53 -6.65 -7.17
C GLY A 217 -10.64 -7.06 -8.35
N PHE A 218 -10.58 -8.36 -8.65
CA PHE A 218 -9.82 -8.88 -9.80
C PHE A 218 -10.35 -8.35 -11.14
N THR A 219 -11.66 -8.17 -11.25
CA THR A 219 -12.28 -7.62 -12.46
C THR A 219 -11.92 -6.14 -12.64
N THR A 220 -11.90 -5.36 -11.55
CA THR A 220 -11.46 -3.96 -11.56
C THR A 220 -10.00 -3.85 -11.96
N ILE A 221 -9.11 -4.62 -11.32
CA ILE A 221 -7.68 -4.65 -11.67
C ILE A 221 -7.52 -4.96 -13.16
N ARG A 222 -8.17 -6.00 -13.69
CA ARG A 222 -8.03 -6.40 -15.09
C ARG A 222 -8.46 -5.32 -16.09
N ARG A 223 -9.39 -4.44 -15.72
CA ARG A 223 -9.92 -3.38 -16.59
C ARG A 223 -9.08 -2.10 -16.56
N ASP A 224 -8.39 -1.84 -15.45
CA ASP A 224 -7.58 -0.65 -15.26
C ASP A 224 -6.09 -0.93 -15.52
N ARG A 225 -5.49 -0.19 -16.45
CA ARG A 225 -4.10 -0.40 -16.85
C ARG A 225 -3.09 0.04 -15.80
N ASP A 226 -3.45 1.01 -14.97
CA ASP A 226 -2.60 1.54 -13.92
C ASP A 226 -2.64 0.59 -12.70
N LEU A 227 -3.81 0.04 -12.37
CA LEU A 227 -3.89 -1.05 -11.38
C LEU A 227 -3.15 -2.30 -11.82
N LEU A 228 -3.21 -2.69 -13.10
CA LEU A 228 -2.40 -3.79 -13.62
C LEU A 228 -0.90 -3.54 -13.48
N LEU A 229 -0.45 -2.30 -13.72
CA LEU A 229 0.95 -1.92 -13.55
C LEU A 229 1.39 -2.06 -12.09
N VAL A 230 0.63 -1.48 -11.15
CA VAL A 230 0.93 -1.52 -9.72
C VAL A 230 0.92 -2.96 -9.19
N THR A 231 -0.14 -3.70 -9.49
CA THR A 231 -0.28 -5.11 -9.09
C THR A 231 0.83 -5.98 -9.70
N GLY A 232 1.20 -5.72 -10.96
CA GLY A 232 2.25 -6.45 -11.66
C GLY A 232 3.64 -6.19 -11.09
N LEU A 233 3.98 -4.94 -10.75
CA LEU A 233 5.23 -4.59 -10.07
C LEU A 233 5.33 -5.25 -8.69
N ALA A 234 4.25 -5.17 -7.89
CA ALA A 234 4.20 -5.83 -6.59
C ALA A 234 4.29 -7.36 -6.71
N SER A 235 3.64 -7.96 -7.71
CA SER A 235 3.73 -9.39 -7.98
C SER A 235 5.15 -9.80 -8.39
N ALA A 236 5.87 -8.97 -9.15
CA ALA A 236 7.26 -9.24 -9.51
C ALA A 236 8.18 -9.27 -8.28
N GLN A 237 7.98 -8.36 -7.31
CA GLN A 237 8.58 -8.45 -5.99
C GLN A 237 8.17 -9.75 -5.28
N GLY A 238 6.88 -10.10 -5.30
CA GLY A 238 6.33 -11.32 -4.71
C GLY A 238 7.03 -12.60 -5.20
N VAL A 239 7.31 -12.71 -6.51
CA VAL A 239 8.06 -13.86 -7.05
C VAL A 239 9.46 -13.96 -6.44
N VAL A 240 10.16 -12.83 -6.28
CA VAL A 240 11.47 -12.83 -5.62
C VAL A 240 11.33 -13.20 -4.14
N TRP A 241 10.35 -12.65 -3.43
CA TRP A 241 10.10 -12.98 -2.03
C TRP A 241 9.82 -14.47 -1.83
N GLY A 242 9.01 -15.06 -2.71
CA GLY A 242 8.77 -16.51 -2.75
C GLY A 242 10.05 -17.31 -2.91
N ALA A 243 10.91 -16.94 -3.87
CA ALA A 243 12.19 -17.60 -4.06
C ALA A 243 13.12 -17.43 -2.84
N LEU A 244 13.10 -16.26 -2.19
CA LEU A 244 13.86 -16.00 -0.96
C LEU A 244 13.48 -16.93 0.19
N THR A 245 12.23 -17.40 0.28
CA THR A 245 11.86 -18.38 1.32
C THR A 245 12.70 -19.67 1.25
N VAL A 246 13.08 -20.08 0.04
CA VAL A 246 13.97 -21.24 -0.19
C VAL A 246 15.43 -20.82 -0.14
N LEU A 247 15.78 -19.71 -0.80
CA LEU A 247 17.16 -19.23 -0.89
C LEU A 247 17.73 -18.83 0.48
N MET A 248 16.93 -18.31 1.41
CA MET A 248 17.41 -17.95 2.74
C MET A 248 17.97 -19.15 3.50
N VAL A 249 17.33 -20.31 3.38
CA VAL A 249 17.83 -21.54 4.00
C VAL A 249 19.11 -22.00 3.33
N ILE A 250 19.14 -21.99 1.99
CA ILE A 250 20.33 -22.36 1.21
C ILE A 250 21.51 -21.42 1.51
N VAL A 251 21.30 -20.11 1.53
CA VAL A 251 22.33 -19.12 1.88
C VAL A 251 22.82 -19.36 3.30
N SER A 252 21.92 -19.61 4.25
CA SER A 252 22.26 -19.83 5.65
C SER A 252 23.10 -21.09 5.87
N VAL A 253 22.73 -22.19 5.22
CA VAL A 253 23.38 -23.50 5.36
C VAL A 253 24.61 -23.60 4.46
N ASP A 254 24.47 -23.34 3.17
CA ASP A 254 25.50 -23.65 2.16
C ASP A 254 26.49 -22.50 1.93
N MET A 255 26.11 -21.25 2.19
CA MET A 255 27.02 -20.09 1.99
C MET A 255 27.61 -19.56 3.29
N LEU A 256 26.81 -19.45 4.36
CA LEU A 256 27.23 -18.83 5.62
C LEU A 256 27.73 -19.85 6.66
N ASP A 257 27.46 -21.14 6.48
CA ASP A 257 27.78 -22.21 7.45
C ASP A 257 27.20 -21.92 8.85
N THR A 258 26.01 -21.34 8.88
CA THR A 258 25.32 -20.89 10.11
C THR A 258 24.14 -21.79 10.49
N GLY A 259 23.84 -22.80 9.68
CA GLY A 259 22.75 -23.75 9.92
C GLY A 259 21.37 -23.07 10.00
N ALA A 260 20.52 -23.55 10.91
CA ALA A 260 19.17 -23.03 11.13
C ALA A 260 19.15 -21.59 11.69
N ALA A 261 20.08 -21.27 12.59
CA ALA A 261 20.11 -19.98 13.28
C ALA A 261 20.39 -18.82 12.31
N GLY A 262 21.17 -19.06 11.25
CA GLY A 262 21.48 -18.04 10.25
C GLY A 262 20.25 -17.51 9.51
N VAL A 263 19.21 -18.32 9.31
CA VAL A 263 17.94 -17.87 8.71
C VAL A 263 17.33 -16.73 9.54
N GLY A 264 17.47 -16.79 10.87
CA GLY A 264 17.06 -15.72 11.79
C GLY A 264 17.85 -14.45 11.59
N TYR A 265 19.19 -14.55 11.51
CA TYR A 265 20.07 -13.39 11.28
C TYR A 265 19.77 -12.71 9.93
N LEU A 266 19.53 -13.50 8.90
CA LEU A 266 19.20 -13.00 7.57
C LEU A 266 17.83 -12.27 7.56
N ASN A 267 16.82 -12.78 8.26
CA ASN A 267 15.53 -12.10 8.41
C ASN A 267 15.64 -10.81 9.22
N ALA A 268 16.42 -10.83 10.32
CA ALA A 268 16.67 -9.63 11.11
C ALA A 268 17.37 -8.54 10.28
N LEU A 269 18.36 -8.92 9.45
CA LEU A 269 19.05 -8.01 8.54
C LEU A 269 18.08 -7.38 7.53
N LEU A 270 17.20 -8.18 6.93
CA LEU A 270 16.17 -7.68 6.02
C LEU A 270 15.23 -6.70 6.74
N GLY A 271 14.77 -7.03 7.95
CA GLY A 271 13.92 -6.16 8.77
C GLY A 271 14.56 -4.82 9.14
N VAL A 272 15.85 -4.82 9.51
CA VAL A 272 16.61 -3.56 9.73
C VAL A 272 16.67 -2.75 8.43
N GLY A 273 16.91 -3.41 7.29
CA GLY A 273 16.86 -2.79 5.97
C GLY A 273 15.51 -2.11 5.72
N THR A 274 14.40 -2.79 5.97
CA THR A 274 13.03 -2.27 5.78
C THR A 274 12.78 -1.01 6.60
N VAL A 275 13.22 -0.97 7.87
CA VAL A 275 13.08 0.23 8.71
C VAL A 275 13.85 1.42 8.12
N LEU A 276 15.10 1.19 7.70
CA LEU A 276 15.91 2.24 7.08
C LEU A 276 15.34 2.69 5.72
N GLY A 277 14.81 1.75 4.94
CA GLY A 277 14.18 1.99 3.65
C GLY A 277 12.96 2.87 3.77
N GLY A 278 12.14 2.63 4.80
CA GLY A 278 10.95 3.41 5.14
C GLY A 278 11.30 4.87 5.42
N LEU A 279 12.36 5.11 6.21
CA LEU A 279 12.85 6.48 6.48
C LEU A 279 13.32 7.18 5.20
N VAL A 280 14.00 6.47 4.31
CA VAL A 280 14.49 7.04 3.04
C VAL A 280 13.34 7.39 2.12
N ILE A 281 12.39 6.48 1.88
CA ILE A 281 11.29 6.69 0.93
C ILE A 281 10.37 7.83 1.37
N LEU A 282 10.12 8.01 2.69
CA LEU A 282 9.32 9.11 3.24
C LEU A 282 9.85 10.50 2.82
N THR A 283 11.17 10.68 2.78
CA THR A 283 11.78 11.95 2.36
C THR A 283 11.64 12.21 0.85
N ARG A 284 11.36 11.16 0.09
CA ARG A 284 11.36 11.17 -1.37
C ARG A 284 9.94 11.22 -1.94
N THR A 285 8.95 10.66 -1.26
CA THR A 285 7.53 10.68 -1.64
C THR A 285 6.97 12.08 -1.86
N THR A 286 7.54 13.11 -1.23
CA THR A 286 7.22 14.52 -1.46
C THR A 286 7.49 15.00 -2.89
N LYS A 287 8.26 14.23 -3.69
CA LYS A 287 8.62 14.56 -5.08
C LYS A 287 7.65 14.00 -6.12
N GLY A 288 6.57 13.32 -5.71
CA GLY A 288 5.46 12.94 -6.59
C GLY A 288 5.74 11.83 -7.62
N ARG A 289 6.72 10.95 -7.39
CA ARG A 289 7.14 9.87 -8.32
C ARG A 289 6.86 8.46 -7.79
N LEU A 290 5.62 8.21 -7.37
CA LEU A 290 5.22 6.96 -6.70
C LEU A 290 5.45 5.72 -7.57
N ALA A 291 4.96 5.70 -8.81
CA ALA A 291 5.06 4.54 -9.69
C ALA A 291 6.51 4.33 -10.17
N GLY A 292 7.25 5.40 -10.45
CA GLY A 292 8.67 5.35 -10.77
C GLY A 292 9.50 4.79 -9.62
N ASP A 293 9.19 5.17 -8.38
CA ASP A 293 9.86 4.65 -7.19
C ASP A 293 9.52 3.16 -6.95
N MET A 294 8.31 2.67 -7.28
CA MET A 294 8.02 1.23 -7.28
C MET A 294 8.93 0.46 -8.26
N VAL A 295 9.18 0.99 -9.47
CA VAL A 295 10.11 0.36 -10.42
C VAL A 295 11.52 0.28 -9.84
N VAL A 296 11.98 1.35 -9.19
CA VAL A 296 13.27 1.35 -8.48
C VAL A 296 13.29 0.32 -7.36
N GLY A 297 12.20 0.20 -6.60
CA GLY A 297 12.02 -0.83 -5.56
C GLY A 297 12.17 -2.24 -6.13
N VAL A 298 11.45 -2.57 -7.20
CA VAL A 298 11.54 -3.90 -7.85
C VAL A 298 12.95 -4.18 -8.40
N LEU A 299 13.64 -3.17 -8.95
CA LEU A 299 15.05 -3.30 -9.32
C LEU A 299 15.95 -3.54 -8.10
N GLY A 300 15.63 -2.91 -6.98
CA GLY A 300 16.25 -3.14 -5.69
C GLY A 300 16.06 -4.56 -5.14
N TRP A 301 15.01 -5.26 -5.57
CA TRP A 301 14.81 -6.69 -5.26
C TRP A 301 15.58 -7.62 -6.21
N SER A 302 15.75 -7.24 -7.48
CA SER A 302 16.31 -8.13 -8.51
C SER A 302 17.81 -7.98 -8.75
N LEU A 303 18.35 -6.75 -8.72
CA LEU A 303 19.78 -6.50 -8.94
C LEU A 303 20.68 -7.14 -7.88
N PRO A 304 20.31 -7.19 -6.59
CA PRO A 304 21.09 -7.91 -5.60
C PRO A 304 21.20 -9.42 -5.86
N LEU A 305 20.20 -10.03 -6.51
CA LEU A 305 20.29 -11.43 -6.92
C LEU A 305 21.37 -11.61 -8.01
N LEU A 306 21.48 -10.66 -8.94
CA LEU A 306 22.53 -10.68 -9.96
C LEU A 306 23.92 -10.50 -9.35
N LEU A 307 24.05 -9.64 -8.33
CA LEU A 307 25.30 -9.51 -7.56
C LEU A 307 25.71 -10.85 -6.94
N MET A 308 24.77 -11.54 -6.29
CA MET A 308 25.02 -12.88 -5.74
C MET A 308 25.32 -13.92 -6.82
N ALA A 309 24.71 -13.82 -8.00
CA ALA A 309 24.96 -14.73 -9.11
C ALA A 309 26.40 -14.61 -9.65
N VAL A 310 26.90 -13.38 -9.80
CA VAL A 310 28.24 -13.09 -10.34
C VAL A 310 29.33 -13.44 -9.33
N ALA A 311 29.13 -13.09 -8.06
CA ALA A 311 30.14 -13.26 -7.02
C ALA A 311 29.51 -13.85 -5.75
N PRO A 312 29.12 -15.14 -5.70
CA PRO A 312 28.51 -15.69 -4.50
C PRO A 312 29.56 -15.86 -3.40
N SER A 313 29.29 -15.18 -2.29
CA SER A 313 30.08 -15.20 -1.06
C SER A 313 29.18 -14.84 0.11
N PRO A 314 29.58 -15.14 1.37
CA PRO A 314 28.90 -14.64 2.56
C PRO A 314 28.61 -13.13 2.51
N VAL A 315 29.61 -12.36 2.11
CA VAL A 315 29.53 -10.89 2.09
C VAL A 315 28.51 -10.41 1.05
N THR A 316 28.54 -10.96 -0.16
CA THR A 316 27.58 -10.56 -1.19
C THR A 316 26.16 -10.98 -0.87
N ALA A 317 25.95 -12.10 -0.16
CA ALA A 317 24.64 -12.49 0.34
C ALA A 317 24.09 -11.52 1.40
N LEU A 318 24.92 -11.16 2.39
CA LEU A 318 24.54 -10.19 3.43
C LEU A 318 24.24 -8.81 2.82
N VAL A 319 25.11 -8.31 1.94
CA VAL A 319 24.90 -7.04 1.24
C VAL A 319 23.63 -7.10 0.40
N ALA A 320 23.39 -8.20 -0.30
CA ALA A 320 22.22 -8.33 -1.15
C ALA A 320 20.92 -8.31 -0.33
N LEU A 321 20.86 -9.06 0.78
CA LEU A 321 19.68 -9.09 1.65
C LEU A 321 19.43 -7.76 2.36
N ALA A 322 20.49 -7.05 2.76
CA ALA A 322 20.36 -5.71 3.32
C ALA A 322 19.77 -4.72 2.29
N LEU A 323 20.23 -4.79 1.03
CA LEU A 323 19.69 -3.98 -0.05
C LEU A 323 18.23 -4.33 -0.38
N ILE A 324 17.88 -5.62 -0.39
CA ILE A 324 16.50 -6.07 -0.60
C ILE A 324 15.60 -5.50 0.50
N GLY A 325 16.00 -5.62 1.78
CA GLY A 325 15.27 -5.01 2.89
C GLY A 325 15.10 -3.50 2.74
N LEU A 326 16.17 -2.78 2.38
CA LEU A 326 16.13 -1.33 2.13
C LEU A 326 15.14 -0.92 1.04
N MET A 327 14.90 -1.80 0.06
CA MET A 327 14.10 -1.51 -1.14
C MET A 327 12.66 -2.00 -1.02
N ASP A 328 12.33 -2.86 -0.06
CA ASP A 328 10.97 -3.34 0.22
C ASP A 328 9.93 -2.20 0.38
N PRO A 329 10.17 -1.17 1.21
CA PRO A 329 9.21 -0.07 1.39
C PRO A 329 8.89 0.71 0.11
N TRP A 330 9.79 0.70 -0.89
CA TRP A 330 9.61 1.48 -2.12
C TRP A 330 8.46 0.95 -2.97
N VAL A 331 8.26 -0.37 -2.97
CA VAL A 331 7.15 -1.01 -3.67
C VAL A 331 5.87 -0.87 -2.85
N ASN A 332 5.94 -1.14 -1.54
CA ASN A 332 4.76 -1.17 -0.67
C ASN A 332 4.11 0.21 -0.53
N VAL A 333 4.90 1.29 -0.46
CA VAL A 333 4.34 2.67 -0.44
C VAL A 333 3.52 2.97 -1.69
N GLY A 334 3.99 2.55 -2.87
CA GLY A 334 3.22 2.73 -4.11
C GLY A 334 2.02 1.79 -4.20
N LEU A 335 2.15 0.57 -3.70
CA LEU A 335 1.08 -0.44 -3.62
C LEU A 335 -0.09 0.05 -2.78
N ASP A 336 0.19 0.74 -1.67
CA ASP A 336 -0.83 1.29 -0.79
C ASP A 336 -1.39 2.62 -1.33
N THR A 337 -0.52 3.52 -1.79
CA THR A 337 -0.90 4.90 -2.10
C THR A 337 -1.56 5.04 -3.47
N ILE A 338 -1.10 4.33 -4.50
CA ILE A 338 -1.62 4.53 -5.86
C ILE A 338 -3.08 4.07 -5.98
N PRO A 339 -3.48 2.86 -5.55
CA PRO A 339 -4.88 2.45 -5.59
C PRO A 339 -5.79 3.40 -4.81
N GLN A 340 -5.34 3.91 -3.65
CA GLN A 340 -6.08 4.93 -2.88
C GLN A 340 -6.32 6.23 -3.65
N ARG A 341 -5.47 6.56 -4.64
CA ARG A 341 -5.59 7.79 -5.43
C ARG A 341 -6.39 7.62 -6.71
N ILE A 342 -6.56 6.39 -7.21
CA ILE A 342 -7.18 6.14 -8.53
C ILE A 342 -8.46 5.32 -8.47
N VAL A 343 -8.77 4.69 -7.33
CA VAL A 343 -9.93 3.82 -7.16
C VAL A 343 -10.97 4.49 -6.27
N ASP A 344 -12.24 4.40 -6.67
CA ASP A 344 -13.36 4.85 -5.86
C ASP A 344 -13.47 4.07 -4.53
N ASP A 345 -13.77 4.78 -3.44
CA ASP A 345 -13.91 4.23 -2.08
C ASP A 345 -14.83 3.00 -2.00
N ARG A 346 -15.86 2.95 -2.85
CA ARG A 346 -16.86 1.85 -2.89
C ARG A 346 -16.26 0.49 -3.27
N VAL A 347 -15.16 0.47 -4.03
CA VAL A 347 -14.53 -0.77 -4.50
C VAL A 347 -13.08 -0.92 -4.03
N LEU A 348 -12.56 0.06 -3.29
CA LEU A 348 -11.17 0.12 -2.83
C LEU A 348 -10.78 -1.12 -1.98
N SER A 349 -11.60 -1.51 -1.01
CA SER A 349 -11.33 -2.69 -0.16
C SER A 349 -11.27 -3.99 -0.96
N ARG A 350 -12.12 -4.13 -1.99
CA ARG A 350 -12.14 -5.30 -2.88
C ARG A 350 -10.90 -5.32 -3.77
N VAL A 351 -10.44 -4.15 -4.23
CA VAL A 351 -9.19 -4.02 -5.00
C VAL A 351 -8.00 -4.43 -4.13
N PHE A 352 -7.88 -3.94 -2.89
CA PHE A 352 -6.81 -4.34 -1.98
C PHE A 352 -6.80 -5.85 -1.74
N ALA A 353 -7.95 -6.47 -1.45
CA ALA A 353 -8.03 -7.92 -1.27
C ALA A 353 -7.56 -8.70 -2.51
N ALA A 354 -7.88 -8.23 -3.72
CA ALA A 354 -7.45 -8.85 -4.97
C ALA A 354 -5.95 -8.63 -5.25
N VAL A 355 -5.42 -7.44 -4.92
CA VAL A 355 -3.98 -7.13 -4.99
C VAL A 355 -3.19 -8.03 -4.04
N ASP A 356 -3.60 -8.14 -2.77
CA ASP A 356 -2.96 -9.00 -1.78
C ASP A 356 -2.98 -10.47 -2.23
N SER A 357 -4.12 -10.93 -2.74
CA SER A 357 -4.24 -12.29 -3.27
C SER A 357 -3.30 -12.54 -4.46
N ALA A 358 -3.15 -11.56 -5.37
CA ALA A 358 -2.22 -11.65 -6.50
C ALA A 358 -0.76 -11.67 -6.02
N LEU A 359 -0.42 -10.86 -5.01
CA LEU A 359 0.89 -10.85 -4.39
C LEU A 359 1.22 -12.22 -3.76
N ILE A 360 0.32 -12.76 -2.93
CA ILE A 360 0.53 -14.07 -2.27
C ILE A 360 0.64 -15.19 -3.32
N ALA A 361 -0.16 -15.14 -4.40
CA ALA A 361 -0.04 -16.09 -5.50
C ALA A 361 1.34 -15.98 -6.19
N ALA A 362 1.86 -14.77 -6.40
CA ALA A 362 3.20 -14.57 -6.95
C ALA A 362 4.31 -15.13 -6.05
N VAL A 363 4.14 -15.03 -4.73
CA VAL A 363 5.05 -15.63 -3.73
C VAL A 363 5.02 -17.14 -3.82
N ALA A 364 3.84 -17.74 -3.97
CA ALA A 364 3.74 -19.18 -4.18
C ALA A 364 4.46 -19.62 -5.46
N ILE A 365 4.32 -18.87 -6.56
CA ILE A 365 5.02 -19.12 -7.82
C ILE A 365 6.55 -19.07 -7.60
N GLY A 366 7.05 -18.04 -6.93
CA GLY A 366 8.48 -17.91 -6.63
C GLY A 366 9.02 -19.07 -5.79
N ALA A 367 8.30 -19.44 -4.73
CA ALA A 367 8.68 -20.54 -3.84
C ALA A 367 8.64 -21.90 -4.56
N PHE A 368 7.67 -22.11 -5.45
CA PHE A 368 7.55 -23.32 -6.25
C PHE A 368 8.65 -23.44 -7.31
N LEU A 369 8.97 -22.34 -8.00
CA LEU A 369 9.93 -22.33 -9.09
C LEU A 369 11.39 -22.40 -8.61
N ALA A 370 11.69 -21.91 -7.40
CA ALA A 370 13.06 -21.83 -6.92
C ALA A 370 13.77 -23.20 -6.83
N PRO A 371 13.22 -24.25 -6.18
CA PRO A 371 13.91 -25.54 -6.07
C PRO A 371 14.21 -26.23 -7.42
N PRO A 372 13.26 -26.38 -8.38
CA PRO A 372 13.58 -27.01 -9.65
C PRO A 372 14.58 -26.18 -10.47
N LEU A 373 14.50 -24.85 -10.44
CA LEU A 373 15.50 -24.00 -11.08
C LEU A 373 16.89 -24.24 -10.50
N ILE A 374 17.01 -24.35 -9.18
CA ILE A 374 18.28 -24.62 -8.49
C ILE A 374 18.78 -26.03 -8.80
N GLY A 375 17.89 -27.02 -8.81
CA GLY A 375 18.24 -28.40 -9.16
C GLY A 375 18.73 -28.57 -10.60
N TRP A 376 18.16 -27.84 -11.57
CA TRP A 376 18.52 -27.96 -12.98
C TRP A 376 19.69 -27.07 -13.40
N LEU A 377 19.74 -25.84 -12.90
CA LEU A 377 20.69 -24.82 -13.36
C LEU A 377 21.82 -24.57 -12.34
N GLY A 378 21.64 -25.00 -11.09
CA GLY A 378 22.49 -24.62 -9.96
C GLY A 378 22.18 -23.21 -9.45
N LEU A 379 22.54 -22.95 -8.19
CA LEU A 379 22.22 -21.71 -7.46
C LEU A 379 22.56 -20.43 -8.25
N ARG A 380 23.78 -20.33 -8.79
CA ARG A 380 24.26 -19.15 -9.53
C ARG A 380 23.37 -18.81 -10.73
N ALA A 381 23.05 -19.81 -11.55
CA ALA A 381 22.26 -19.60 -12.75
C ALA A 381 20.78 -19.33 -12.42
N SER A 382 20.22 -19.95 -11.36
CA SER A 382 18.87 -19.64 -10.90
C SER A 382 18.73 -18.19 -10.42
N LEU A 383 19.71 -17.71 -9.65
CA LEU A 383 19.79 -16.31 -9.21
C LEU A 383 19.89 -15.36 -10.42
N ALA A 384 20.71 -15.70 -11.42
CA ALA A 384 20.84 -14.93 -12.65
C ALA A 384 19.52 -14.89 -13.45
N VAL A 385 18.87 -16.04 -13.66
CA VAL A 385 17.60 -16.13 -14.41
C VAL A 385 16.52 -15.31 -13.73
N LEU A 386 16.34 -15.49 -12.41
CA LEU A 386 15.33 -14.75 -11.65
C LEU A 386 15.63 -13.24 -11.64
N GLY A 387 16.88 -12.87 -11.35
CA GLY A 387 17.31 -11.48 -11.35
C GLY A 387 17.16 -10.79 -12.70
N VAL A 388 17.53 -11.46 -13.81
CA VAL A 388 17.41 -10.91 -15.17
C VAL A 388 15.94 -10.78 -15.56
N ALA A 389 15.12 -11.80 -15.31
CA ALA A 389 13.70 -11.78 -15.67
C ALA A 389 12.94 -10.65 -14.98
N VAL A 390 13.11 -10.50 -13.66
CA VAL A 390 12.46 -9.45 -12.86
C VAL A 390 13.00 -8.07 -13.22
N THR A 391 14.31 -7.94 -13.45
CA THR A 391 14.92 -6.67 -13.90
C THR A 391 14.37 -6.25 -15.27
N ALA A 392 14.31 -7.17 -16.24
CA ALA A 392 13.79 -6.90 -17.57
C ALA A 392 12.32 -6.49 -17.52
N TYR A 393 11.52 -7.18 -16.70
CA TYR A 393 10.13 -6.80 -16.45
C TYR A 393 10.01 -5.38 -15.89
N ALA A 394 10.73 -5.07 -14.80
CA ALA A 394 10.69 -3.75 -14.16
C ALA A 394 11.10 -2.62 -15.13
N LEU A 395 12.19 -2.81 -15.89
CA LEU A 395 12.64 -1.83 -16.90
C LEU A 395 11.61 -1.64 -18.02
N SER A 396 10.93 -2.71 -18.46
CA SER A 396 9.87 -2.62 -19.47
C SER A 396 8.63 -1.85 -19.00
N MET A 397 8.44 -1.74 -17.68
CA MET A 397 7.34 -1.01 -17.05
C MET A 397 7.66 0.48 -16.81
N LEU A 398 8.93 0.88 -16.86
CA LEU A 398 9.39 2.24 -16.60
C LEU A 398 8.67 3.32 -17.43
N PRO A 399 8.40 3.16 -18.75
CA PRO A 399 7.66 4.16 -19.52
C PRO A 399 6.21 4.31 -19.05
N ARG A 400 5.57 3.23 -18.61
CA ARG A 400 4.19 3.26 -18.08
C ARG A 400 4.15 3.91 -16.71
N ALA A 401 5.11 3.56 -15.84
CA ALA A 401 5.27 4.17 -14.53
C ALA A 401 5.46 5.69 -14.62
N ARG A 402 6.32 6.17 -15.54
CA ARG A 402 6.51 7.61 -15.77
C ARG A 402 5.25 8.33 -16.24
N ARG A 403 4.41 7.67 -17.06
CA ARG A 403 3.12 8.24 -17.49
C ARG A 403 2.13 8.33 -16.33
N LEU A 404 2.07 7.29 -15.50
CA LEU A 404 1.24 7.27 -14.30
C LEU A 404 1.68 8.36 -13.31
N ASP A 405 2.98 8.50 -13.06
CA ASP A 405 3.52 9.59 -12.23
C ASP A 405 3.14 10.97 -12.79
N GLY A 406 3.19 11.16 -14.11
CA GLY A 406 2.74 12.41 -14.73
C GLY A 406 1.25 12.71 -14.50
N ARG A 407 0.40 11.68 -14.46
CA ARG A 407 -1.03 11.82 -14.14
C ARG A 407 -1.30 12.05 -12.65
N LEU A 408 -0.43 11.51 -11.78
CA LEU A 408 -0.54 11.62 -10.32
C LEU A 408 0.24 12.81 -9.75
N ALA A 409 1.04 13.50 -10.56
CA ALA A 409 1.81 14.65 -10.13
C ALA A 409 0.86 15.80 -9.80
N VAL A 410 1.07 16.43 -8.64
CA VAL A 410 0.36 17.65 -8.28
C VAL A 410 0.65 18.71 -9.36
N PRO A 411 -0.37 19.31 -10.00
CA PRO A 411 -0.17 20.34 -10.99
C PRO A 411 0.67 21.49 -10.46
N ALA A 412 1.54 22.04 -11.31
CA ALA A 412 2.27 23.26 -10.98
C ALA A 412 1.27 24.38 -10.64
N HIS A 413 1.59 25.18 -9.62
CA HIS A 413 0.77 26.30 -9.17
C HIS A 413 -0.63 25.94 -8.62
N LEU A 414 -0.85 24.68 -8.20
CA LEU A 414 -2.09 24.29 -7.52
C LEU A 414 -2.42 25.19 -6.32
N ASP A 415 -1.44 25.48 -5.47
CA ASP A 415 -1.65 26.33 -4.30
C ASP A 415 -2.00 27.78 -4.69
N LEU A 416 -1.51 28.26 -5.84
CA LEU A 416 -1.84 29.58 -6.37
C LEU A 416 -3.28 29.60 -6.93
N LEU A 417 -3.69 28.58 -7.68
CA LEU A 417 -5.09 28.41 -8.11
C LEU A 417 -6.04 28.33 -6.91
N ALA A 418 -5.68 27.52 -5.89
CA ALA A 418 -6.48 27.36 -4.67
C ALA A 418 -6.57 28.63 -3.82
N ALA A 419 -5.58 29.52 -3.92
CA ALA A 419 -5.57 30.80 -3.21
C ALA A 419 -6.39 31.90 -3.89
N THR A 420 -6.77 31.74 -5.16
CA THR A 420 -7.59 32.75 -5.86
C THR A 420 -8.97 32.86 -5.23
N SER A 421 -9.45 34.07 -4.97
CA SER A 421 -10.71 34.28 -4.21
C SER A 421 -11.94 33.62 -4.84
N ILE A 422 -11.96 33.47 -6.17
CA ILE A 422 -13.06 32.82 -6.90
C ILE A 422 -13.02 31.29 -6.83
N LEU A 423 -11.84 30.69 -6.64
CA LEU A 423 -11.66 29.23 -6.55
C LEU A 423 -11.44 28.74 -5.12
N ALA A 424 -11.10 29.62 -4.17
CA ALA A 424 -10.85 29.28 -2.78
C ALA A 424 -12.00 28.52 -2.08
N PRO A 425 -13.29 28.75 -2.42
CA PRO A 425 -14.39 27.95 -1.86
C PRO A 425 -14.48 26.53 -2.44
N LEU A 426 -13.76 26.22 -3.52
CA LEU A 426 -13.82 24.90 -4.14
C LEU A 426 -13.06 23.86 -3.29
N PRO A 427 -13.59 22.63 -3.17
CA PRO A 427 -12.84 21.53 -2.58
C PRO A 427 -11.51 21.30 -3.31
N ARG A 428 -10.45 20.97 -2.57
CA ARG A 428 -9.10 20.75 -3.12
C ARG A 428 -9.07 19.80 -4.34
N PRO A 429 -9.82 18.69 -4.39
CA PRO A 429 -9.85 17.82 -5.58
C PRO A 429 -10.40 18.49 -6.83
N VAL A 430 -11.35 19.44 -6.69
CA VAL A 430 -11.92 20.20 -7.81
C VAL A 430 -10.88 21.18 -8.35
N VAL A 431 -10.16 21.88 -7.46
CA VAL A 431 -9.07 22.78 -7.87
C VAL A 431 -7.92 22.00 -8.51
N GLU A 432 -7.58 20.81 -8.00
CA GLU A 432 -6.58 19.92 -8.60
C GLU A 432 -6.99 19.46 -10.00
N SER A 433 -8.26 19.12 -10.19
CA SER A 433 -8.82 18.81 -11.51
C SER A 433 -8.75 19.99 -12.49
N LEU A 434 -9.04 21.21 -12.03
CA LEU A 434 -8.87 22.42 -12.85
C LEU A 434 -7.41 22.66 -13.20
N ALA A 435 -6.50 22.52 -12.23
CA ALA A 435 -5.07 22.73 -12.43
C ALA A 435 -4.45 21.72 -13.41
N HIS A 436 -4.96 20.48 -13.48
CA HIS A 436 -4.57 19.49 -14.48
C HIS A 436 -5.05 19.83 -15.89
N ARG A 437 -6.18 20.55 -16.03
CA ARG A 437 -6.76 20.98 -17.31
C ARG A 437 -6.26 22.36 -17.75
N ALA A 438 -5.65 23.12 -16.85
CA ALA A 438 -5.14 24.45 -17.13
C ALA A 438 -3.94 24.41 -18.10
N GLU A 439 -3.96 25.29 -19.10
CA GLU A 439 -2.88 25.47 -20.06
C GLU A 439 -1.96 26.63 -19.64
N PRO A 440 -0.63 26.42 -19.54
CA PRO A 440 0.30 27.52 -19.33
C PRO A 440 0.40 28.39 -20.59
N VAL A 441 0.25 29.71 -20.42
CA VAL A 441 0.33 30.70 -21.51
C VAL A 441 1.39 31.73 -21.16
N ALA A 442 2.36 31.94 -22.06
CA ALA A 442 3.36 32.99 -21.94
C ALA A 442 3.01 34.15 -22.87
N VAL A 443 3.08 35.38 -22.35
CA VAL A 443 2.71 36.61 -23.06
C VAL A 443 3.84 37.62 -22.90
N ALA A 444 4.29 38.22 -24.01
CA ALA A 444 5.37 39.20 -23.97
C ALA A 444 4.88 40.57 -23.46
N ALA A 445 5.78 41.36 -22.87
CA ALA A 445 5.45 42.74 -22.48
C ALA A 445 4.88 43.55 -23.67
N GLY A 446 3.74 44.20 -23.45
CA GLY A 446 3.01 45.00 -24.44
C GLY A 446 1.98 44.23 -25.27
N GLU A 447 1.90 42.91 -25.12
CA GLU A 447 0.93 42.07 -25.85
C GLU A 447 -0.42 41.98 -25.12
N ALA A 448 -1.52 42.07 -25.88
CA ALA A 448 -2.88 41.95 -25.35
C ALA A 448 -3.26 40.46 -25.22
N VAL A 449 -3.61 40.02 -24.02
CA VAL A 449 -4.06 38.64 -23.73
C VAL A 449 -5.48 38.41 -24.25
N VAL A 450 -6.37 39.36 -23.99
CA VAL A 450 -7.75 39.38 -24.46
C VAL A 450 -8.12 40.82 -24.81
N ARG A 451 -9.01 41.02 -25.79
CA ARG A 451 -9.53 42.34 -26.15
C ARG A 451 -11.00 42.49 -25.83
N GLU A 452 -11.36 43.71 -25.46
CA GLU A 452 -12.76 44.08 -25.26
C GLU A 452 -13.60 43.76 -26.51
N GLY A 453 -14.78 43.16 -26.30
CA GLY A 453 -15.69 42.72 -27.34
C GLY A 453 -15.40 41.34 -27.95
N GLU A 454 -14.27 40.71 -27.65
CA GLU A 454 -13.99 39.33 -28.09
C GLU A 454 -14.90 38.31 -27.35
N PRO A 455 -15.13 37.12 -27.91
CA PRO A 455 -15.83 36.04 -27.21
C PRO A 455 -15.13 35.64 -25.91
N SER A 456 -15.92 35.29 -24.89
CA SER A 456 -15.42 34.82 -23.60
C SER A 456 -15.32 33.30 -23.58
N ASP A 457 -14.11 32.78 -23.74
CA ASP A 457 -13.81 31.36 -23.92
C ASP A 457 -12.90 30.77 -22.83
N ARG A 458 -12.14 31.61 -22.12
CA ARG A 458 -11.14 31.20 -21.14
C ARG A 458 -11.09 32.09 -19.90
N PHE A 459 -10.79 31.49 -18.76
CA PHE A 459 -10.46 32.15 -17.49
C PHE A 459 -8.94 32.14 -17.29
N TYR A 460 -8.36 33.21 -16.77
CA TYR A 460 -6.91 33.33 -16.61
C TYR A 460 -6.50 33.66 -15.18
N VAL A 461 -5.47 32.98 -14.68
CA VAL A 461 -4.81 33.28 -13.42
C VAL A 461 -3.36 33.67 -13.66
N ILE A 462 -2.90 34.74 -13.01
CA ILE A 462 -1.56 35.28 -13.21
C ILE A 462 -0.58 34.54 -12.31
N VAL A 463 0.40 33.88 -12.93
CA VAL A 463 1.46 33.13 -12.23
C VAL A 463 2.66 34.03 -11.94
N ALA A 464 3.06 34.86 -12.91
CA ALA A 464 4.17 35.79 -12.82
C ALA A 464 3.98 36.94 -13.81
N GLY A 465 4.51 38.12 -13.48
CA GLY A 465 4.34 39.34 -14.30
C GLY A 465 3.19 40.21 -13.82
N GLU A 466 2.91 41.27 -14.58
CA GLU A 466 1.86 42.25 -14.29
C GLU A 466 1.07 42.54 -15.56
N VAL A 467 -0.26 42.61 -15.44
CA VAL A 467 -1.17 42.97 -16.54
C VAL A 467 -1.95 44.24 -16.19
N GLU A 468 -2.30 45.01 -17.22
CA GLU A 468 -3.14 46.19 -17.12
C GLU A 468 -4.51 45.91 -17.74
N VAL A 469 -5.58 46.22 -17.00
CA VAL A 469 -6.97 46.06 -17.45
C VAL A 469 -7.51 47.43 -17.88
N THR A 470 -7.93 47.54 -19.13
CA THR A 470 -8.46 48.77 -19.73
C THR A 470 -9.87 48.55 -20.30
N GLN A 471 -10.77 49.52 -20.14
CA GLN A 471 -12.12 49.50 -20.71
C GLN A 471 -12.41 50.85 -21.34
N GLU A 472 -12.92 50.87 -22.57
CA GLU A 472 -13.16 52.11 -23.34
C GLU A 472 -11.92 53.04 -23.40
N GLY A 473 -10.71 52.45 -23.36
CA GLY A 473 -9.44 53.19 -23.37
C GLY A 473 -9.00 53.78 -22.02
N HIS A 474 -9.77 53.57 -20.94
CA HIS A 474 -9.41 53.98 -19.59
C HIS A 474 -8.82 52.83 -18.78
N VAL A 475 -7.71 53.08 -18.06
CA VAL A 475 -7.09 52.10 -17.16
C VAL A 475 -7.97 51.94 -15.92
N LEU A 476 -8.47 50.71 -15.70
CA LEU A 476 -9.29 50.38 -14.55
C LEU A 476 -8.42 49.96 -13.35
N ARG A 477 -7.44 49.07 -13.59
CA ARG A 477 -6.56 48.49 -12.57
C ARG A 477 -5.38 47.75 -13.21
N ALA A 478 -4.37 47.48 -12.39
CA ALA A 478 -3.31 46.52 -12.69
C ALA A 478 -3.47 45.28 -11.78
N GLU A 479 -3.12 44.11 -12.31
CA GLU A 479 -3.23 42.82 -11.63
C GLU A 479 -1.88 42.08 -11.69
N GLY A 480 -1.52 41.40 -10.61
CA GLY A 480 -0.23 40.74 -10.44
C GLY A 480 -0.35 39.26 -10.07
N PRO A 481 0.74 38.61 -9.65
CA PRO A 481 0.73 37.18 -9.33
C PRO A 481 -0.29 36.83 -8.24
N GLY A 482 -1.15 35.85 -8.52
CA GLY A 482 -2.26 35.44 -7.66
C GLY A 482 -3.59 36.11 -7.97
N ASP A 483 -3.59 37.17 -8.78
CA ASP A 483 -4.82 37.77 -9.33
C ASP A 483 -5.30 37.02 -10.59
N PHE A 484 -6.50 37.36 -11.05
CA PHE A 484 -7.17 36.68 -12.16
C PHE A 484 -8.10 37.61 -12.95
N PHE A 485 -8.34 37.23 -14.21
CA PHE A 485 -9.26 37.92 -15.11
C PHE A 485 -10.00 36.97 -16.05
N GLY A 486 -11.03 37.50 -16.71
CA GLY A 486 -11.83 36.78 -17.70
C GLY A 486 -13.07 36.08 -17.14
N GLU A 487 -13.34 36.20 -15.84
CA GLU A 487 -14.49 35.60 -15.16
C GLU A 487 -15.84 36.23 -15.55
N ILE A 488 -15.88 37.56 -15.78
CA ILE A 488 -17.13 38.29 -16.03
C ILE A 488 -17.87 37.73 -17.24
N GLY A 489 -17.16 37.63 -18.36
CA GLY A 489 -17.75 37.16 -19.61
C GLY A 489 -18.17 35.69 -19.58
N LEU A 490 -17.51 34.87 -18.75
CA LEU A 490 -17.88 33.47 -18.58
C LEU A 490 -19.14 33.31 -17.70
N VAL A 491 -19.19 34.00 -16.56
CA VAL A 491 -20.29 33.91 -15.58
C VAL A 491 -21.56 34.58 -16.09
N ARG A 492 -21.44 35.73 -16.78
CA ARG A 492 -22.58 36.49 -17.31
C ARG A 492 -22.97 36.11 -18.74
N ASP A 493 -22.20 35.25 -19.39
CA ASP A 493 -22.38 34.87 -20.80
C ASP A 493 -22.41 36.09 -21.74
N VAL A 494 -21.41 36.97 -21.59
CA VAL A 494 -21.23 38.18 -22.40
C VAL A 494 -19.83 38.25 -23.01
N PRO A 495 -19.61 39.03 -24.08
CA PRO A 495 -18.27 39.29 -24.61
C PRO A 495 -17.33 39.88 -23.55
N ARG A 496 -16.02 39.83 -23.80
CA ARG A 496 -14.99 40.41 -22.92
C ARG A 496 -15.32 41.88 -22.64
N THR A 497 -15.45 42.23 -21.37
CA THR A 497 -15.85 43.59 -20.94
C THR A 497 -14.69 44.58 -20.87
N ALA A 498 -13.45 44.10 -21.00
CA ALA A 498 -12.24 44.90 -20.92
C ALA A 498 -11.12 44.24 -21.72
N THR A 499 -10.16 45.05 -22.17
CA THR A 499 -8.89 44.61 -22.76
C THR A 499 -7.87 44.40 -21.65
N VAL A 500 -7.13 43.29 -21.68
CA VAL A 500 -6.06 42.99 -20.72
C VAL A 500 -4.74 42.89 -21.45
N THR A 501 -3.77 43.73 -21.09
CA THR A 501 -2.47 43.84 -21.76
C THR A 501 -1.35 43.58 -20.77
N ALA A 502 -0.37 42.76 -21.16
CA ALA A 502 0.80 42.49 -20.32
C ALA A 502 1.70 43.73 -20.20
N ARG A 503 2.01 44.18 -18.97
CA ARG A 503 2.96 45.28 -18.73
C ARG A 503 4.40 44.79 -18.71
N THR A 504 4.60 43.56 -18.23
CA THR A 504 5.87 42.84 -18.25
C THR A 504 5.69 41.51 -18.96
N ASP A 505 6.78 40.78 -19.23
CA ASP A 505 6.67 39.38 -19.61
C ASP A 505 5.87 38.63 -18.55
N THR A 506 4.78 37.98 -18.97
CA THR A 506 3.74 37.46 -18.10
C THR A 506 3.50 35.98 -18.38
N SER A 507 3.40 35.20 -17.30
CA SER A 507 3.03 33.79 -17.34
C SER A 507 1.65 33.62 -16.71
N LEU A 508 0.76 32.93 -17.40
CA LEU A 508 -0.64 32.73 -17.05
C LEU A 508 -0.99 31.25 -17.02
N LEU A 509 -2.02 30.90 -16.25
CA LEU A 509 -2.75 29.65 -16.40
C LEU A 509 -4.12 29.94 -17.01
N ALA A 510 -4.40 29.35 -18.16
CA ALA A 510 -5.67 29.46 -18.85
C ALA A 510 -6.53 28.22 -18.58
N VAL A 511 -7.77 28.43 -18.14
CA VAL A 511 -8.78 27.38 -17.92
C VAL A 511 -9.90 27.59 -18.93
N ASP A 512 -10.26 26.55 -19.68
CA ASP A 512 -11.32 26.63 -20.66
C ASP A 512 -12.70 26.86 -20.01
N ARG A 513 -13.59 27.55 -20.73
CA ARG A 513 -14.93 27.93 -20.27
C ARG A 513 -15.71 26.76 -19.66
N ALA A 514 -15.72 25.61 -20.32
CA ALA A 514 -16.49 24.46 -19.87
C ALA A 514 -16.02 23.97 -18.50
N ASP A 515 -14.71 23.85 -18.31
CA ASP A 515 -14.10 23.39 -17.07
C ASP A 515 -14.31 24.39 -15.93
N PHE A 516 -14.14 25.69 -16.21
CA PHE A 516 -14.38 26.75 -15.24
C PHE A 516 -15.84 26.78 -14.77
N LEU A 517 -16.79 26.77 -15.71
CA LEU A 517 -18.21 26.82 -15.37
C LEU A 517 -18.66 25.56 -14.64
N GLU A 518 -18.22 24.37 -15.06
CA GLU A 518 -18.51 23.11 -14.37
C GLU A 518 -18.07 23.18 -12.89
N ALA A 519 -16.85 23.63 -12.62
CA ALA A 519 -16.33 23.72 -11.27
C ALA A 519 -17.07 24.74 -10.40
N VAL A 520 -17.29 25.96 -10.92
CA VAL A 520 -17.87 27.07 -10.14
C VAL A 520 -19.38 26.90 -9.95
N THR A 521 -20.10 26.31 -10.91
CA THR A 521 -21.54 26.08 -10.80
C THR A 521 -21.90 24.86 -9.96
N GLY A 522 -20.98 23.89 -9.81
CA GLY A 522 -21.16 22.69 -9.00
C GLY A 522 -21.14 22.93 -7.49
N VAL A 523 -20.64 24.07 -7.02
CA VAL A 523 -20.51 24.41 -5.59
C VAL A 523 -21.17 25.76 -5.31
N HIS A 524 -22.17 25.78 -4.43
CA HIS A 524 -22.96 26.99 -4.16
C HIS A 524 -22.11 28.18 -3.66
N GLU A 525 -21.14 27.91 -2.79
CA GLU A 525 -20.24 28.92 -2.23
C GLU A 525 -19.28 29.50 -3.28
N ALA A 526 -18.79 28.66 -4.19
CA ALA A 526 -17.94 29.11 -5.29
C ALA A 526 -18.72 29.96 -6.29
N ARG A 527 -19.97 29.57 -6.60
CA ARG A 527 -20.87 30.38 -7.40
C ARG A 527 -21.14 31.75 -6.77
N ALA A 528 -21.43 31.79 -5.47
CA ALA A 528 -21.66 33.03 -4.75
C ALA A 528 -20.40 33.93 -4.76
N ALA A 529 -19.22 33.35 -4.56
CA ALA A 529 -17.95 34.08 -4.65
C ALA A 529 -17.70 34.64 -6.05
N ALA A 530 -18.00 33.87 -7.10
CA ALA A 530 -17.91 34.32 -8.49
C ALA A 530 -18.89 35.47 -8.78
N GLU A 531 -20.15 35.34 -8.35
CA GLU A 531 -21.16 36.39 -8.53
C GLU A 531 -20.81 37.67 -7.75
N ASP A 532 -20.26 37.57 -6.54
CA ASP A 532 -19.81 38.72 -5.73
C ASP A 532 -18.62 39.44 -6.38
N VAL A 533 -17.61 38.70 -6.86
CA VAL A 533 -16.46 39.28 -7.58
C VAL A 533 -16.92 40.01 -8.84
N VAL A 534 -17.81 39.39 -9.62
CA VAL A 534 -18.35 39.99 -10.85
C VAL A 534 -19.13 41.26 -10.55
N SER A 535 -19.94 41.27 -9.49
CA SER A 535 -20.77 42.42 -9.12
C SER A 535 -19.90 43.59 -8.65
N ARG A 536 -18.90 43.33 -7.80
CA ARG A 536 -17.89 44.33 -7.38
C ARG A 536 -17.13 44.94 -8.56
N ARG A 537 -16.76 44.13 -9.57
CA ARG A 537 -16.02 44.60 -10.75
C ARG A 537 -16.87 45.39 -11.73
N LEU A 538 -18.19 45.14 -11.77
CA LEU A 538 -19.15 45.89 -12.58
C LEU A 538 -19.76 47.09 -11.85
N GLY A 539 -19.49 47.26 -10.55
CA GLY A 539 -20.02 48.36 -9.74
C GLY A 539 -21.52 48.26 -9.45
N ILE A 540 -22.06 47.03 -9.39
CA ILE A 540 -23.48 46.72 -9.16
C ILE A 540 -23.72 45.97 -7.85
#